data_AF-A0A5D6YE81-F1
#
_entry.id   AF-A0A5D6YE81-F1
#
_cell.length_a   1.000
_cell.length_b   1.000
_cell.length_c   1.000
_cell.angle_alpha   90.00
_cell.angle_beta   90.00
_cell.angle_gamma   90.00
#
_symmetry.space_group_name_H-M   'P 1'
#
loop_
_entity.id
_entity.type
_entity.pdbx_description
1 polymer ?
#
loop_
_entity_poly.entity_id
_entity_poly.type
_entity_poly.pdbx_seq_one_letter_code
_entity_poly.pdbx_strand_id
1 'polypeptide(L)'
;PLAFKEHVIVMDFVGENGYPAPTLKDAALTPAQLGHAYADVLQAVRTLTQDAHLVHGDLSEYNILFFQHKCWLIDFGQAADRSHPNYHAFLKRDLANVHTFFERAGLPDASADSVGLLAPDAAFEFVTSKKPLHTLAAFPALRKLLDEKRRSQPQP
;
A
#
# COMPACT_ATOMS: atom_id res chain seq x y z
N PRO A 1 3.01 -8.31 -17.69
CA PRO A 1 3.33 -7.38 -18.81
C PRO A 1 2.63 -7.89 -20.06
N LEU A 2 2.08 -7.00 -20.88
CA LEU A 2 1.39 -7.35 -22.14
C LEU A 2 2.40 -7.55 -23.28
N ALA A 3 3.46 -6.74 -23.32
CA ALA A 3 4.58 -6.89 -24.24
C ALA A 3 5.85 -6.22 -23.69
N PHE A 4 7.01 -6.64 -24.18
CA PHE A 4 8.30 -6.04 -23.87
C PHE A 4 9.19 -6.05 -25.11
N LYS A 5 9.81 -4.90 -25.42
CA LYS A 5 10.79 -4.78 -26.50
C LYS A 5 11.86 -3.74 -26.13
N GLU A 6 13.10 -4.19 -25.96
CA GLU A 6 14.24 -3.36 -25.58
C GLU A 6 13.99 -2.54 -24.30
N HIS A 7 13.69 -1.25 -24.43
CA HIS A 7 13.42 -0.34 -23.31
C HIS A 7 11.92 0.05 -23.22
N VAL A 8 11.06 -0.63 -23.97
CA VAL A 8 9.61 -0.40 -24.02
C VAL A 8 8.88 -1.54 -23.32
N ILE A 9 8.06 -1.19 -22.32
CA ILE A 9 7.19 -2.13 -21.60
C ILE A 9 5.74 -1.71 -21.84
N VAL A 10 4.90 -2.65 -22.28
CA VAL A 10 3.45 -2.45 -22.41
C VAL A 10 2.76 -3.15 -21.23
N MET A 11 1.92 -2.41 -20.53
CA MET A 11 1.22 -2.84 -19.32
C MET A 11 -0.25 -2.47 -19.39
N ASP A 12 -1.04 -3.03 -18.48
CA ASP A 12 -2.43 -2.64 -18.30
C ASP A 12 -2.54 -1.16 -17.91
N PHE A 13 -3.53 -0.49 -18.49
CA PHE A 13 -3.80 0.91 -18.22
C PHE A 13 -4.71 1.05 -17.00
N VAL A 14 -4.27 1.81 -16.01
CA VAL A 14 -5.08 2.16 -14.83
C VAL A 14 -5.68 3.54 -15.04
N GLY A 15 -6.95 3.58 -15.43
CA GLY A 15 -7.66 4.81 -15.74
C GLY A 15 -8.93 4.54 -16.53
N GLU A 16 -9.59 5.60 -17.00
CA GLU A 16 -10.85 5.50 -17.72
C GLU A 16 -10.90 6.52 -18.87
N ASN A 17 -11.54 6.15 -19.98
CA ASN A 17 -11.73 7.03 -21.15
C ASN A 17 -10.43 7.67 -21.68
N GLY A 18 -9.30 6.96 -21.58
CA GLY A 18 -7.99 7.43 -22.01
C GLY A 18 -7.29 8.39 -21.03
N TYR A 19 -7.91 8.71 -19.89
CA TYR A 19 -7.31 9.52 -18.84
C TYR A 19 -6.73 8.62 -17.74
N PRO A 20 -5.47 8.85 -17.31
CA PRO A 20 -4.87 8.08 -16.23
C PRO A 20 -5.61 8.35 -14.91
N ALA A 21 -5.69 7.34 -14.06
CA ALA A 21 -6.18 7.54 -12.70
C ALA A 21 -5.29 8.56 -11.94
N PRO A 22 -5.87 9.36 -11.03
CA PRO A 22 -5.10 10.29 -10.23
C PRO A 22 -4.15 9.54 -9.29
N THR A 23 -3.00 10.15 -9.01
CA THR A 23 -2.13 9.73 -7.91
C THR A 23 -2.81 9.97 -6.56
N LEU A 24 -2.37 9.34 -5.48
CA LEU A 24 -2.89 9.62 -4.13
C LEU A 24 -2.68 11.08 -3.74
N LYS A 25 -1.60 11.71 -4.21
CA LYS A 25 -1.38 13.15 -4.04
C LYS A 25 -2.53 13.99 -4.60
N ASP A 26 -3.01 13.62 -5.79
CA ASP A 26 -4.00 14.41 -6.54
C ASP A 26 -5.44 13.90 -6.33
N ALA A 27 -5.61 12.71 -5.76
CA ALA A 27 -6.89 12.14 -5.43
C ALA A 27 -7.47 12.86 -4.20
N ALA A 28 -8.46 13.72 -4.42
CA ALA A 28 -9.20 14.39 -3.35
C ALA A 28 -10.09 13.39 -2.59
N LEU A 29 -9.51 12.64 -1.65
CA LEU A 29 -10.19 11.59 -0.90
C LEU A 29 -11.01 12.15 0.25
N THR A 30 -12.22 11.59 0.44
CA THR A 30 -13.02 11.79 1.65
C THR A 30 -12.39 11.08 2.86
N PRO A 31 -12.75 11.46 4.10
CA PRO A 31 -12.23 10.78 5.30
C PRO A 31 -12.47 9.26 5.32
N ALA A 32 -13.64 8.81 4.85
CA ALA A 32 -13.91 7.39 4.71
C ALA A 32 -12.99 6.73 3.68
N GLN A 33 -12.81 7.35 2.51
CA GLN A 33 -11.91 6.84 1.47
C GLN A 33 -10.45 6.82 1.93
N LEU A 34 -10.00 7.78 2.75
CA LEU A 34 -8.64 7.78 3.30
C LEU A 34 -8.35 6.53 4.13
N GLY A 35 -9.27 6.13 5.02
CA GLY A 35 -9.11 4.91 5.81
C GLY A 35 -9.07 3.65 4.94
N HIS A 36 -9.90 3.61 3.90
CA HIS A 36 -9.89 2.51 2.93
C HIS A 36 -8.60 2.48 2.08
N ALA A 37 -8.14 3.62 1.61
CA ALA A 37 -6.91 3.74 0.84
C ALA A 37 -5.69 3.35 1.67
N TYR A 38 -5.62 3.76 2.93
CA TYR A 38 -4.54 3.37 3.84
C TYR A 38 -4.47 1.85 4.04
N ALA A 39 -5.63 1.22 4.31
CA ALA A 39 -5.71 -0.23 4.43
C ALA A 39 -5.29 -0.95 3.14
N ASP A 40 -5.68 -0.43 1.97
CA ASP A 40 -5.28 -0.98 0.67
C ASP A 40 -3.78 -0.88 0.44
N VAL A 41 -3.16 0.26 0.75
CA VAL A 41 -1.71 0.46 0.63
C VAL A 41 -0.96 -0.48 1.57
N LEU A 42 -1.35 -0.58 2.85
CA LEU A 42 -0.71 -1.49 3.79
C LEU A 42 -0.82 -2.95 3.32
N GLN A 43 -1.98 -3.36 2.81
CA GLN A 43 -2.18 -4.70 2.29
C GLN A 43 -1.33 -4.97 1.04
N ALA A 44 -1.24 -4.00 0.13
CA ALA A 44 -0.41 -4.13 -1.07
C ALA A 44 1.09 -4.20 -0.74
N VAL A 45 1.58 -3.35 0.17
CA VAL A 45 2.97 -3.39 0.65
C VAL A 45 3.27 -4.73 1.36
N ARG A 46 2.31 -5.24 2.13
CA ARG A 46 2.41 -6.57 2.74
C ARG A 46 2.50 -7.67 1.70
N THR A 47 1.64 -7.68 0.68
CA THR A 47 1.69 -8.65 -0.43
C THR A 47 3.02 -8.57 -1.17
N LEU A 48 3.52 -7.36 -1.46
CA LEU A 48 4.83 -7.15 -2.08
C LEU A 48 5.97 -7.76 -1.23
N THR A 49 5.93 -7.54 0.09
CA THR A 49 6.94 -8.02 1.04
C THR A 49 6.87 -9.54 1.26
N GLN A 50 5.67 -10.07 1.49
CA GLN A 50 5.48 -11.44 1.95
C GLN A 50 5.41 -12.42 0.79
N ASP A 51 4.74 -12.06 -0.29
CA ASP A 51 4.42 -12.97 -1.39
C ASP A 51 5.39 -12.80 -2.56
N ALA A 52 5.76 -11.55 -2.88
CA ALA A 52 6.74 -11.25 -3.94
C ALA A 52 8.19 -11.12 -3.43
N HIS A 53 8.40 -11.06 -2.12
CA HIS A 53 9.72 -10.88 -1.49
C HIS A 53 10.45 -9.59 -1.91
N LEU A 54 9.70 -8.57 -2.30
CA LEU A 54 10.20 -7.28 -2.77
C LEU A 54 9.92 -6.18 -1.75
N VAL A 55 10.72 -5.12 -1.83
CA VAL A 55 10.40 -3.81 -1.28
C VAL A 55 10.31 -2.85 -2.46
N HIS A 56 9.40 -1.87 -2.41
CA HIS A 56 9.24 -0.92 -3.50
C HIS A 56 10.48 -0.03 -3.66
N GLY A 57 11.07 0.39 -2.54
CA GLY A 57 12.33 1.11 -2.54
C GLY A 57 12.22 2.56 -2.97
N ASP A 58 11.02 3.10 -3.18
CA ASP A 58 10.76 4.55 -3.38
C ASP A 58 9.29 4.90 -3.18
N LEU A 59 8.55 4.16 -2.34
CA LEU A 59 7.09 4.30 -2.24
C LEU A 59 6.69 5.66 -1.66
N SER A 60 5.72 6.33 -2.29
CA SER A 60 5.17 7.63 -1.87
C SER A 60 3.78 7.87 -2.47
N GLU A 61 3.14 8.98 -2.13
CA GLU A 61 1.85 9.38 -2.69
C GLU A 61 1.84 9.61 -4.21
N TYR A 62 3.03 9.75 -4.81
CA TYR A 62 3.22 10.00 -6.24
C TYR A 62 3.16 8.73 -7.09
N ASN A 63 3.52 7.57 -6.53
CA ASN A 63 3.55 6.27 -7.22
C ASN A 63 2.46 5.31 -6.73
N ILE A 64 1.41 5.86 -6.15
CA ILE A 64 0.19 5.14 -5.82
C ILE A 64 -0.95 5.80 -6.56
N LEU A 65 -1.61 5.08 -7.47
CA LEU A 65 -2.82 5.55 -8.14
C LEU A 65 -4.06 5.16 -7.33
N PHE A 66 -5.07 6.02 -7.33
CA PHE A 66 -6.38 5.71 -6.76
C PHE A 66 -7.42 5.59 -7.86
N PHE A 67 -7.95 4.38 -8.03
CA PHE A 67 -8.91 4.08 -9.09
C PHE A 67 -9.95 3.07 -8.62
N GLN A 68 -11.23 3.35 -8.87
CA GLN A 68 -12.35 2.47 -8.51
C GLN A 68 -12.28 1.97 -7.05
N HIS A 69 -12.03 2.88 -6.11
CA HIS A 69 -11.92 2.59 -4.67
C HIS A 69 -10.80 1.60 -4.30
N LYS A 70 -9.75 1.52 -5.12
CA LYS A 70 -8.54 0.71 -4.91
C LYS A 70 -7.27 1.53 -5.12
N CYS A 71 -6.24 1.21 -4.35
CA CYS A 71 -4.89 1.73 -4.56
C CYS A 71 -4.07 0.79 -5.44
N TRP A 72 -3.34 1.36 -6.39
CA TRP A 72 -2.45 0.65 -7.32
C TRP A 72 -1.03 1.19 -7.18
N LEU A 73 -0.09 0.32 -6.81
CA LEU A 73 1.32 0.68 -6.75
C LEU A 73 1.89 0.60 -8.16
N ILE A 74 2.63 1.63 -8.56
CA ILE A 74 3.27 1.73 -9.87
C ILE A 74 4.76 2.09 -9.70
N ASP A 75 5.52 2.11 -10.80
CA ASP A 75 6.92 2.54 -10.80
C ASP A 75 7.85 1.72 -9.88
N PHE A 76 7.97 0.43 -10.20
CA PHE A 76 8.86 -0.51 -9.50
C PHE A 76 10.33 -0.41 -9.94
N GLY A 77 10.77 0.69 -10.55
CA GLY A 77 12.13 0.85 -11.08
C GLY A 77 13.23 0.75 -10.01
N GLN A 78 12.90 1.07 -8.76
CA GLN A 78 13.80 1.00 -7.60
C GLN A 78 13.50 -0.18 -6.66
N ALA A 79 12.63 -1.10 -7.08
CA ALA A 79 12.27 -2.24 -6.25
C ALA A 79 13.48 -3.16 -6.01
N ALA A 80 13.61 -3.65 -4.78
CA ALA A 80 14.73 -4.48 -4.37
C ALA A 80 14.25 -5.80 -3.74
N ASP A 81 14.97 -6.88 -4.02
CA ASP A 81 14.74 -8.20 -3.43
C ASP A 81 15.13 -8.23 -1.93
N ARG A 82 14.52 -9.15 -1.19
CA ARG A 82 14.78 -9.39 0.24
C ARG A 82 16.25 -9.65 0.58
N SER A 83 17.04 -10.18 -0.36
CA SER A 83 18.48 -10.37 -0.21
C SER A 83 19.31 -9.08 -0.24
N HIS A 84 18.73 -7.96 -0.68
CA HIS A 84 19.42 -6.68 -0.74
C HIS A 84 19.80 -6.20 0.67
N PRO A 85 21.06 -5.74 0.89
CA PRO A 85 21.55 -5.37 2.24
C PRO A 85 20.71 -4.27 2.90
N ASN A 86 20.14 -3.36 2.11
CA ASN A 86 19.32 -2.25 2.59
C ASN A 86 17.80 -2.52 2.60
N TYR A 87 17.36 -3.77 2.37
CA TYR A 87 15.93 -4.10 2.25
C TYR A 87 15.06 -3.54 3.38
N HIS A 88 15.47 -3.75 4.63
CA HIS A 88 14.72 -3.30 5.80
C HIS A 88 14.72 -1.76 5.94
N ALA A 89 15.81 -1.10 5.52
CA ALA A 89 15.89 0.36 5.54
C ALA A 89 14.97 0.98 4.50
N PHE A 90 14.91 0.40 3.30
CA PHE A 90 13.96 0.80 2.26
C PHE A 90 12.52 0.61 2.72
N LEU A 91 12.20 -0.54 3.33
CA LEU A 91 10.83 -0.80 3.79
C LEU A 91 10.38 0.18 4.87
N LYS A 92 11.27 0.50 5.82
CA LYS A 92 11.00 1.51 6.85
C LYS A 92 10.76 2.89 6.24
N ARG A 93 11.55 3.27 5.23
CA ARG A 93 11.38 4.55 4.53
C ARG A 93 10.06 4.59 3.77
N ASP A 94 9.74 3.55 3.01
CA ASP A 94 8.49 3.43 2.26
C ASP A 94 7.28 3.58 3.20
N LEU A 95 7.28 2.87 4.34
CA LEU A 95 6.21 2.96 5.33
C LEU A 95 6.16 4.32 6.04
N ALA A 96 7.29 4.98 6.28
CA ALA A 96 7.34 6.32 6.85
C ALA A 96 6.77 7.37 5.88
N ASN A 97 7.06 7.25 4.58
CA ASN A 97 6.48 8.12 3.55
C ASN A 97 4.95 7.95 3.49
N VAL A 98 4.48 6.70 3.46
CA VAL A 98 3.04 6.38 3.51
C VAL A 98 2.39 6.97 4.76
N HIS A 99 2.97 6.73 5.94
CA HIS A 99 2.47 7.29 7.20
C HIS A 99 2.36 8.82 7.12
N THR A 100 3.43 9.48 6.73
CA THR A 100 3.51 10.95 6.64
C THR A 100 2.45 11.51 5.69
N PHE A 101 2.20 10.86 4.56
CA PHE A 101 1.14 11.27 3.64
C PHE A 101 -0.24 11.19 4.29
N PHE A 102 -0.62 10.04 4.85
CA PHE A 102 -1.96 9.84 5.42
C PHE A 102 -2.19 10.67 6.68
N GLU A 103 -1.15 10.92 7.48
CA GLU A 103 -1.18 11.87 8.60
C GLU A 103 -1.46 13.29 8.11
N ARG A 104 -0.73 13.77 7.10
CA ARG A 104 -0.96 15.10 6.49
C ARG A 104 -2.32 15.21 5.81
N ALA A 105 -2.86 14.11 5.30
CA ALA A 105 -4.21 14.03 4.72
C ALA A 105 -5.32 14.02 5.78
N GLY A 106 -4.98 13.94 7.07
CA GLY A 106 -5.92 14.03 8.19
C GLY A 106 -6.55 12.70 8.60
N LEU A 107 -5.94 11.55 8.28
CA LEU A 107 -6.38 10.26 8.79
C LEU A 107 -6.06 10.19 10.31
N PRO A 108 -7.05 10.00 11.19
CA PRO A 108 -6.79 9.86 12.62
C PRO A 108 -6.10 8.54 12.94
N ASP A 109 -5.54 8.44 14.14
CA ASP A 109 -4.97 7.20 14.67
C ASP A 109 -6.01 6.07 14.70
N ALA A 110 -5.54 4.84 14.47
CA ALA A 110 -6.37 3.66 14.57
C ALA A 110 -6.88 3.48 16.01
N SER A 111 -8.14 3.10 16.14
CA SER A 111 -8.76 2.77 17.42
C SER A 111 -9.50 1.45 17.33
N ALA A 112 -10.16 1.04 18.42
CA ALA A 112 -11.00 -0.14 18.40
C ALA A 112 -12.14 -0.02 17.38
N ASP A 113 -12.73 1.18 17.29
CA ASP A 113 -13.97 1.42 16.55
C ASP A 113 -13.75 2.06 15.18
N SER A 114 -12.55 2.58 14.91
CA SER A 114 -12.23 3.31 13.67
C SER A 114 -11.00 2.78 12.96
N VAL A 115 -11.12 2.68 11.63
CA VAL A 115 -9.97 2.49 10.74
C VAL A 115 -9.14 3.77 10.75
N GLY A 116 -7.84 3.65 10.98
CA GLY A 116 -6.94 4.79 11.11
C GLY A 116 -5.48 4.43 10.97
N LEU A 117 -4.60 5.39 11.20
CA LEU A 117 -3.15 5.25 11.14
C LEU A 117 -2.64 4.28 12.21
N LEU A 118 -1.82 3.32 11.79
CA LEU A 118 -1.00 2.55 12.72
C LEU A 118 0.29 3.31 13.01
N ALA A 119 0.76 3.23 14.25
CA ALA A 119 2.10 3.67 14.59
C ALA A 119 3.13 3.00 13.65
N PRO A 120 4.22 3.69 13.25
CA PRO A 120 5.17 3.17 12.27
C PRO A 120 5.71 1.76 12.58
N ASP A 121 6.00 1.48 13.85
CA ASP A 121 6.47 0.15 14.28
C ASP A 121 5.38 -0.93 14.13
N ALA A 122 4.12 -0.59 14.43
CA ALA A 122 2.99 -1.50 14.25
C ALA A 122 2.71 -1.75 12.75
N ALA A 123 2.84 -0.73 11.90
CA ALA A 123 2.74 -0.91 10.44
C ALA A 123 3.88 -1.80 9.92
N PHE A 124 5.11 -1.59 10.39
CA PHE A 124 6.25 -2.41 10.02
C PHE A 124 6.09 -3.87 10.47
N GLU A 125 5.66 -4.10 11.72
CA GLU A 125 5.34 -5.45 12.22
C GLU A 125 4.21 -6.08 11.41
N PHE A 126 3.14 -5.33 11.14
CA PHE A 126 2.03 -5.80 10.31
C PHE A 126 2.50 -6.26 8.93
N VAL A 127 3.41 -5.53 8.28
CA VAL A 127 3.89 -5.88 6.94
C VAL A 127 4.87 -7.07 6.97
N THR A 128 5.71 -7.17 7.99
CA THR A 128 6.80 -8.17 8.05
C THR A 128 6.43 -9.48 8.73
N SER A 129 5.46 -9.49 9.65
CA SER A 129 5.08 -10.65 10.43
C SER A 129 4.34 -11.71 9.61
N LYS A 130 4.67 -12.99 9.79
CA LYS A 130 3.89 -14.10 9.21
C LYS A 130 2.51 -14.25 9.87
N LYS A 131 2.35 -13.77 11.11
CA LYS A 131 1.11 -13.82 11.90
C LYS A 131 0.80 -12.43 12.46
N PRO A 132 0.31 -11.48 11.63
CA PRO A 132 0.07 -10.10 12.04
C PRO A 132 -1.16 -9.93 12.97
N LEU A 133 -1.85 -11.03 13.29
CA LEU A 133 -3.10 -11.01 14.06
C LEU A 133 -2.93 -10.47 15.49
N HIS A 134 -1.72 -10.54 16.05
CA HIS A 134 -1.44 -9.95 17.36
C HIS A 134 -1.37 -8.42 17.30
N THR A 135 -0.67 -7.87 16.32
CA THR A 135 -0.55 -6.42 16.09
C THR A 135 -1.91 -5.78 15.84
N LEU A 136 -2.80 -6.48 15.11
CA LEU A 136 -4.14 -6.00 14.78
C LEU A 136 -5.21 -6.35 15.83
N ALA A 137 -4.86 -7.06 16.91
CA ALA A 137 -5.84 -7.46 17.93
C ALA A 137 -6.48 -6.24 18.61
N ALA A 138 -5.71 -5.15 18.74
CA ALA A 138 -6.19 -3.88 19.30
C ALA A 138 -7.04 -3.05 18.32
N PHE A 139 -7.07 -3.42 17.03
CA PHE A 139 -7.69 -2.64 15.95
C PHE A 139 -8.69 -3.49 15.12
N PRO A 140 -9.78 -3.99 15.72
CA PRO A 140 -10.73 -4.88 15.05
C PRO A 140 -11.40 -4.27 13.81
N ALA A 141 -11.67 -2.95 13.79
CA ALA A 141 -12.20 -2.28 12.61
C ALA A 141 -11.26 -2.37 11.40
N LEU A 142 -9.97 -2.02 11.59
CA LEU A 142 -8.94 -2.13 10.56
C LEU A 142 -8.72 -3.59 10.15
N ARG A 143 -8.67 -4.51 11.13
CA ARG A 143 -8.52 -5.94 10.86
C ARG A 143 -9.62 -6.48 9.95
N LYS A 144 -10.89 -6.15 10.25
CA LYS A 144 -12.03 -6.59 9.45
C LYS A 144 -11.89 -6.12 8.00
N LEU A 145 -11.53 -4.85 7.80
CA LEU A 145 -11.34 -4.30 6.46
C LEU A 145 -10.18 -4.97 5.71
N LEU A 146 -9.05 -5.21 6.36
CA LEU A 146 -7.91 -5.92 5.76
C LEU A 146 -8.27 -7.37 5.38
N ASP A 147 -9.03 -8.07 6.23
CA ASP A 147 -9.50 -9.43 5.95
C ASP A 147 -10.47 -9.46 4.74
N GLU A 148 -11.36 -8.46 4.61
CA GLU A 148 -12.24 -8.30 3.44
C GLU A 148 -11.43 -8.04 2.16
N LYS A 149 -10.44 -7.14 2.23
CA LYS A 149 -9.58 -6.80 1.09
C LYS A 149 -8.76 -8.00 0.62
N ARG A 150 -8.19 -8.79 1.54
CA ARG A 150 -7.46 -10.03 1.21
C ARG A 150 -8.35 -11.05 0.47
N ARG A 151 -9.63 -11.16 0.82
CA ARG A 151 -10.58 -12.07 0.12
C ARG A 151 -10.98 -11.57 -1.26
N SER A 152 -10.92 -10.26 -1.49
CA SER A 152 -11.33 -9.61 -2.74
C SER A 152 -10.21 -9.49 -3.79
N GLN A 153 -8.95 -9.75 -3.42
CA GLN A 153 -7.85 -9.80 -4.38
C GLN A 153 -7.91 -11.13 -5.15
N PRO A 154 -7.77 -11.11 -6.49
CA PRO A 154 -7.65 -12.34 -7.25
C PRO A 154 -6.40 -13.10 -6.77
N GLN A 155 -6.58 -14.37 -6.42
CA GLN A 155 -5.42 -15.25 -6.22
C GLN A 155 -4.73 -15.46 -7.57
N PRO A 156 -3.39 -15.53 -7.59
CA PRO A 156 -2.62 -15.74 -8.82
C PRO A 156 -3.00 -17.05 -9.53
#